data_AF-A0A525I5W6-F1
#
_entry.id   AF-A0A525I5W6-F1
#
_cell.length_a   1.000
_cell.length_b   1.000
_cell.length_c   1.000
_cell.angle_alpha   90.00
_cell.angle_beta   90.00
_cell.angle_gamma   90.00
#
_symmetry.space_group_name_H-M   'P 1'
#
loop_
_entity.id
_entity.type
_entity.pdbx_description
1 polymer ?
#
loop_
_entity_poly.entity_id
_entity_poly.type
_entity_poly.pdbx_seq_one_letter_code
_entity_poly.pdbx_strand_id
1 'polypeptide(L)'
;MKLSIVGRRLRRIVAFRRYGVISSTETSMMRFAIVAFIALIAAPSALAADVRPSQAACDSSKIGARDLADCLRVNSDHYERDLVAAAEAAAKNIDSRAGVLNAQKARWKRSLNDAQTQWLSWRDAECQDVAPFEAGMSAKGGDPRLACIIDRDAERIADLKARYP
;
A
#
# COMPACT_ATOMS: atom_id res chain seq x y z
N MET A 1 8.84 22.68 -33.08
CA MET A 1 9.10 21.35 -33.65
C MET A 1 7.76 20.73 -34.09
N LYS A 2 7.60 20.46 -35.39
CA LYS A 2 6.40 19.89 -36.01
C LYS A 2 6.59 18.37 -36.09
N LEU A 3 5.67 17.57 -35.53
CA LEU A 3 5.64 16.12 -35.76
C LEU A 3 4.59 15.79 -36.81
N SER A 4 5.07 15.28 -37.94
CA SER A 4 4.30 14.81 -39.09
C SER A 4 3.52 13.54 -38.78
N ILE A 5 2.26 13.57 -39.18
CA ILE A 5 1.33 12.44 -39.32
C ILE A 5 1.74 11.64 -40.55
N VAL A 6 1.93 10.32 -40.42
CA VAL A 6 2.00 9.38 -41.55
C VAL A 6 0.97 8.29 -41.35
N GLY A 7 -0.05 8.32 -42.21
CA GLY A 7 -1.07 7.29 -42.31
C GLY A 7 -0.83 6.30 -43.46
N ARG A 8 -1.79 5.36 -43.54
CA ARG A 8 -2.10 4.37 -44.59
C ARG A 8 -1.47 2.97 -44.40
N ARG A 9 -2.34 1.95 -44.27
CA ARG A 9 -2.90 1.23 -45.44
C ARG A 9 -4.06 0.32 -45.02
N LEU A 10 -5.23 0.63 -45.59
CA LEU A 10 -6.35 -0.31 -45.71
C LEU A 10 -5.94 -1.48 -46.61
N ARG A 11 -6.25 -2.72 -46.19
CA ARG A 11 -6.49 -3.82 -47.12
C ARG A 11 -7.91 -4.32 -46.96
N ARG A 12 -8.66 -4.19 -48.06
CA ARG A 12 -9.94 -4.83 -48.32
C ARG A 12 -9.74 -6.35 -48.36
N ILE A 13 -10.62 -7.09 -47.69
CA ILE A 13 -10.94 -8.47 -48.06
C ILE A 13 -12.46 -8.51 -48.23
N VAL A 14 -12.88 -8.83 -49.45
CA VAL A 14 -14.28 -8.97 -49.85
C VAL A 14 -14.63 -10.45 -49.84
N ALA A 15 -15.71 -10.75 -49.11
CA ALA A 15 -16.74 -11.77 -49.28
C ALA A 15 -16.38 -13.19 -49.74
N PHE A 16 -16.84 -14.17 -48.93
CA PHE A 16 -17.57 -15.31 -49.50
C PHE A 16 -18.81 -15.63 -48.65
N ARG A 17 -19.91 -15.79 -49.36
CA ARG A 17 -21.28 -16.02 -48.93
C ARG A 17 -21.51 -17.53 -48.84
N ARG A 18 -22.08 -18.03 -47.73
CA ARG A 18 -22.96 -19.22 -47.76
C ARG A 18 -23.88 -19.22 -46.54
N TYR A 19 -25.17 -19.16 -46.85
CA TYR A 19 -26.28 -19.25 -45.92
C TYR A 19 -26.31 -20.64 -45.29
N GLY A 20 -26.17 -20.68 -43.96
CA GLY A 20 -26.45 -21.84 -43.14
C GLY A 20 -27.77 -21.62 -42.40
N VAL A 21 -28.69 -22.56 -42.65
CA VAL A 21 -29.99 -22.82 -42.02
C VAL A 21 -30.11 -22.33 -40.57
N ILE A 22 -31.08 -21.43 -40.31
CA ILE A 22 -31.49 -21.00 -38.97
C ILE A 22 -32.35 -22.13 -38.36
N SER A 23 -31.77 -22.90 -37.44
CA SER A 23 -32.53 -23.81 -36.57
C SER A 23 -33.08 -23.01 -35.37
N SER A 24 -34.40 -22.99 -35.24
CA SER A 24 -35.16 -22.16 -34.30
C SER A 24 -35.32 -22.79 -32.91
N THR A 25 -34.22 -23.13 -32.22
CA THR A 25 -34.29 -23.73 -30.87
C THR A 25 -33.24 -23.26 -29.86
N GLU A 26 -32.41 -22.24 -30.14
CA GLU A 26 -31.29 -21.85 -29.25
C GLU A 26 -31.37 -20.43 -28.64
N THR A 27 -32.51 -19.74 -28.73
CA THR A 27 -32.64 -18.40 -28.12
C THR A 27 -32.84 -18.41 -26.61
N SER A 28 -33.09 -19.57 -26.00
CA SER A 28 -33.32 -19.66 -24.55
C SER A 28 -32.03 -19.88 -23.73
N MET A 29 -31.02 -20.58 -24.23
CA MET A 29 -29.81 -20.86 -23.42
C MET A 29 -28.81 -19.69 -23.38
N MET A 30 -28.76 -18.86 -24.43
CA MET A 30 -27.79 -17.76 -24.52
C MET A 30 -28.14 -16.55 -23.63
N ARG A 31 -29.39 -16.42 -23.19
CA ARG A 31 -29.82 -15.37 -22.26
C ARG A 31 -29.46 -15.67 -20.80
N PHE A 32 -29.43 -16.94 -20.40
CA PHE A 32 -29.03 -17.33 -19.04
C PHE A 32 -27.52 -17.19 -18.80
N ALA A 33 -26.69 -17.35 -19.84
CA ALA A 33 -25.24 -17.18 -19.73
C ALA A 33 -24.81 -15.73 -19.45
N ILE A 34 -25.56 -14.74 -19.96
CA ILE A 34 -25.22 -13.32 -19.79
C ILE A 34 -25.60 -12.82 -18.38
N VAL A 35 -26.68 -13.32 -17.78
CA VAL A 35 -27.08 -12.93 -16.42
C VAL A 35 -26.12 -13.49 -15.36
N ALA A 36 -25.58 -14.70 -15.57
CA ALA A 36 -24.61 -15.31 -14.65
C ALA A 36 -23.26 -14.56 -14.64
N PHE A 37 -22.83 -13.99 -15.77
CA PHE A 37 -21.57 -13.25 -15.86
C PHE A 37 -21.65 -11.87 -15.19
N ILE A 38 -22.81 -11.22 -15.19
CA ILE A 38 -23.02 -9.92 -14.51
C ILE A 38 -23.09 -10.09 -12.98
N ALA A 39 -23.60 -11.24 -12.48
CA ALA A 39 -23.67 -11.52 -11.05
C ALA A 39 -22.29 -11.75 -10.40
N LEU A 40 -21.28 -12.21 -11.16
CA LEU A 40 -19.91 -12.41 -10.67
C LEU A 40 -19.06 -11.12 -10.59
N ILE A 41 -19.49 -10.04 -11.24
CA ILE A 41 -18.80 -8.73 -11.19
C ILE A 41 -19.36 -7.84 -10.07
N ALA A 42 -20.50 -8.24 -9.48
CA ALA A 42 -21.18 -7.51 -8.41
C ALA A 42 -20.86 -8.05 -7.01
N ALA A 43 -19.76 -8.78 -6.81
CA ALA A 43 -19.28 -9.03 -5.46
C ALA A 43 -18.78 -7.69 -4.88
N PRO A 44 -19.44 -7.11 -3.87
CA PRO A 44 -18.84 -6.00 -3.16
C PRO A 44 -17.62 -6.59 -2.46
N SER A 45 -16.43 -6.20 -2.91
CA SER A 45 -15.25 -6.28 -2.08
C SER A 45 -15.52 -5.39 -0.88
N ALA A 46 -16.20 -5.94 0.13
CA ALA A 46 -16.22 -5.38 1.46
C ALA A 46 -14.76 -5.44 1.92
N LEU A 47 -14.00 -4.41 1.57
CA LEU A 47 -12.73 -4.13 2.19
C LEU A 47 -13.07 -4.00 3.67
N ALA A 48 -12.81 -5.07 4.43
CA ALA A 48 -12.66 -4.92 5.85
C ALA A 48 -11.65 -3.79 6.02
N ALA A 49 -12.07 -2.68 6.64
CA ALA A 49 -11.16 -1.61 6.96
C ALA A 49 -10.14 -2.24 7.92
N ASP A 50 -8.96 -2.60 7.40
CA ASP A 50 -7.89 -3.14 8.21
C ASP A 50 -7.63 -2.13 9.33
N VAL A 51 -7.69 -2.64 10.56
CA VAL A 51 -7.51 -1.81 11.74
C VAL A 51 -6.09 -1.24 11.67
N ARG A 52 -5.99 0.09 11.58
CA ARG A 52 -4.69 0.75 11.49
C ARG A 52 -3.88 0.49 12.77
N PRO A 53 -2.55 0.33 12.71
CA PRO A 53 -1.71 0.15 13.89
C PRO A 53 -2.00 1.17 15.02
N SER A 54 -2.19 2.43 14.68
CA SER A 54 -2.56 3.52 15.59
C SER A 54 -3.92 3.31 16.26
N GLN A 55 -4.91 2.75 15.55
CA GLN A 55 -6.23 2.40 16.10
C GLN A 55 -6.17 1.15 16.98
N ALA A 56 -5.34 0.18 16.61
CA ALA A 56 -5.12 -1.02 17.42
C ALA A 56 -4.40 -0.68 18.74
N ALA A 57 -3.43 0.24 18.69
CA ALA A 57 -2.70 0.72 19.86
C ALA A 57 -3.55 1.66 20.73
N CYS A 58 -4.30 2.56 20.10
CA CYS A 58 -5.08 3.62 20.76
C CYS A 58 -6.53 3.63 20.26
N ASP A 59 -7.36 2.80 20.88
CA ASP A 59 -8.78 2.69 20.56
C ASP A 59 -9.59 3.82 21.22
N SER A 60 -9.93 4.84 20.42
CA SER A 60 -10.68 6.02 20.86
C SER A 60 -12.07 5.69 21.43
N SER A 61 -12.66 4.55 21.06
CA SER A 61 -13.96 4.11 21.58
C SER A 61 -13.88 3.64 23.04
N LYS A 62 -12.69 3.25 23.50
CA LYS A 62 -12.45 2.71 24.85
C LYS A 62 -11.89 3.74 25.82
N ILE A 63 -10.97 4.59 25.36
CA ILE A 63 -10.22 5.52 26.22
C ILE A 63 -10.76 6.96 26.19
N GLY A 64 -11.64 7.28 25.23
CA GLY A 64 -12.19 8.62 25.08
C GLY A 64 -11.18 9.64 24.53
N ALA A 65 -11.69 10.84 24.20
CA ALA A 65 -10.93 11.84 23.43
C ALA A 65 -9.73 12.44 24.18
N ARG A 66 -9.82 12.59 25.50
CA ARG A 66 -8.74 13.18 26.32
C ARG A 66 -7.54 12.25 26.41
N ASP A 67 -7.78 10.98 26.73
CA ASP A 67 -6.71 10.00 26.93
C ASP A 67 -6.14 9.49 25.59
N LEU A 68 -6.86 9.71 24.48
CA LEU A 68 -6.40 9.40 23.14
C LEU A 68 -5.11 10.14 22.78
N ALA A 69 -5.01 11.43 23.08
CA ALA A 69 -3.81 12.22 22.76
C ALA A 69 -2.56 11.69 23.50
N ASP A 70 -2.70 11.36 24.79
CA ASP A 70 -1.62 10.80 25.59
C ASP A 70 -1.26 9.38 25.13
N CYS A 71 -2.25 8.55 24.79
CA CYS A 71 -2.00 7.23 24.23
C CYS A 71 -1.20 7.32 22.92
N LEU A 72 -1.60 8.20 22.00
CA LEU A 72 -0.93 8.36 20.71
C LEU A 72 0.51 8.83 20.89
N ARG A 73 0.77 9.76 21.81
CA ARG A 73 2.14 10.23 22.11
C ARG A 73 3.02 9.12 22.69
N VAL A 74 2.53 8.38 23.68
CA VAL A 74 3.31 7.28 24.27
C VAL A 74 3.60 6.19 23.24
N ASN A 75 2.62 5.88 22.39
CA ASN A 75 2.80 4.86 21.36
C ASN A 75 3.68 5.36 20.20
N SER A 76 3.60 6.63 19.77
CA SER A 76 4.52 7.14 18.75
C SER A 76 5.98 7.03 19.23
N ASP A 77 6.26 7.44 20.47
CA ASP A 77 7.61 7.32 21.04
C ASP A 77 8.07 5.85 21.12
N HIS A 78 7.14 4.93 21.39
CA HIS A 78 7.41 3.49 21.40
C HIS A 78 7.76 2.96 20.01
N TYR A 79 6.95 3.26 19.01
CA TYR A 79 7.19 2.82 17.63
C TYR A 79 8.46 3.41 17.03
N GLU A 80 8.82 4.65 17.36
CA GLU A 80 10.09 5.23 16.94
C GLU A 80 11.29 4.48 17.52
N ARG A 81 11.24 4.10 18.82
CA ARG A 81 12.28 3.26 19.43
C ARG A 81 12.36 1.88 18.79
N ASP A 82 11.22 1.26 18.51
CA ASP A 82 11.15 -0.04 17.84
C ASP A 82 11.70 0.02 16.41
N LEU A 83 11.46 1.13 15.71
CA LEU A 83 12.00 1.36 14.37
C LEU A 83 13.52 1.46 14.40
N VAL A 84 14.09 2.20 15.36
CA VAL A 84 15.55 2.26 15.55
C VAL A 84 16.10 0.87 15.84
N ALA A 85 15.49 0.13 16.76
CA ALA A 85 15.90 -1.23 17.10
C ALA A 85 15.82 -2.19 15.88
N ALA A 86 14.78 -2.07 15.05
CA ALA A 86 14.63 -2.86 13.83
C ALA A 86 15.71 -2.52 12.78
N ALA A 87 16.05 -1.25 12.61
CA ALA A 87 17.12 -0.83 11.71
C ALA A 87 18.50 -1.32 12.18
N GLU A 88 18.76 -1.30 13.48
CA GLU A 88 19.98 -1.88 14.07
C GLU A 88 20.04 -3.40 13.89
N ALA A 89 18.92 -4.10 14.09
CA ALA A 89 18.83 -5.54 13.85
C ALA A 89 19.10 -5.88 12.38
N ALA A 90 18.55 -5.09 11.45
CA ALA A 90 18.83 -5.24 10.02
C ALA A 90 20.32 -5.06 9.69
N ALA A 91 20.99 -4.07 10.30
CA ALA A 91 22.43 -3.88 10.14
C ALA A 91 23.24 -5.07 10.67
N LYS A 92 22.86 -5.62 11.84
CA LYS A 92 23.48 -6.84 12.41
C LYS A 92 23.25 -8.08 11.52
N ASN A 93 22.07 -8.20 10.91
CA ASN A 93 21.79 -9.27 9.95
C ASN A 93 22.75 -9.23 8.76
N ILE A 94 22.97 -8.03 8.19
CA ILE A 94 23.95 -7.83 7.10
C ILE A 94 25.35 -8.27 7.53
N ASP A 95 25.78 -7.94 8.75
CA ASP A 95 27.08 -8.32 9.28
C ASP A 95 27.24 -9.84 9.41
N SER A 96 26.18 -10.55 9.78
CA SER A 96 26.17 -12.01 9.91
C SER A 96 26.11 -12.78 8.58
N ARG A 97 25.83 -12.10 7.45
CA ARG A 97 25.58 -12.75 6.16
C ARG A 97 26.81 -13.52 5.66
N ALA A 98 26.68 -14.83 5.47
CA ALA A 98 27.72 -15.67 4.89
C ALA A 98 27.87 -15.41 3.38
N GLY A 99 29.07 -15.65 2.83
CA GLY A 99 29.33 -15.54 1.40
C GLY A 99 29.41 -14.12 0.84
N VAL A 100 29.39 -13.09 1.69
CA VAL A 100 29.49 -11.67 1.30
C VAL A 100 30.78 -11.08 1.88
N LEU A 101 31.58 -10.41 1.05
CA LEU A 101 32.83 -9.78 1.47
C LEU A 101 32.57 -8.60 2.43
N ASN A 102 33.49 -8.34 3.36
CA ASN A 102 33.34 -7.24 4.33
C ASN A 102 33.13 -5.88 3.66
N ALA A 103 33.81 -5.61 2.55
CA ALA A 103 33.62 -4.38 1.77
C ALA A 103 32.20 -4.26 1.19
N GLN A 104 31.61 -5.38 0.77
CA GLN A 104 30.24 -5.42 0.26
C GLN A 104 29.23 -5.21 1.39
N LYS A 105 29.44 -5.83 2.56
CA LYS A 105 28.61 -5.60 3.76
C LYS A 105 28.63 -4.13 4.19
N ALA A 106 29.82 -3.53 4.23
CA ALA A 106 29.97 -2.11 4.57
C ALA A 106 29.24 -1.19 3.57
N ARG A 107 29.29 -1.50 2.27
CA ARG A 107 28.51 -0.76 1.26
C ARG A 107 27.01 -0.96 1.46
N TRP A 108 26.56 -2.18 1.72
CA TRP A 108 25.15 -2.48 1.94
C TRP A 108 24.61 -1.74 3.16
N LYS A 109 25.32 -1.74 4.29
CA LYS A 109 24.91 -0.99 5.49
C LYS A 109 24.80 0.51 5.23
N ARG A 110 25.73 1.10 4.47
CA ARG A 110 25.62 2.51 4.04
C ARG A 110 24.33 2.74 3.24
N SER A 111 24.06 1.89 2.25
CA SER A 111 22.82 1.99 1.48
C SER A 111 21.55 1.80 2.32
N LEU A 112 21.56 0.92 3.33
CA LEU A 112 20.46 0.79 4.29
C LEU A 112 20.26 2.09 5.09
N ASN A 113 21.34 2.67 5.60
CA ASN A 113 21.30 3.93 6.35
C ASN A 113 20.81 5.10 5.50
N ASP A 114 21.27 5.21 4.26
CA ASP A 114 20.85 6.26 3.32
C ASP A 114 19.35 6.11 2.98
N ALA A 115 18.89 4.88 2.74
CA ALA A 115 17.48 4.60 2.50
C ALA A 115 16.61 4.89 3.73
N GLN A 116 17.09 4.58 4.94
CA GLN A 116 16.37 4.86 6.18
C GLN A 116 16.26 6.36 6.44
N THR A 117 17.32 7.13 6.20
CA THR A 117 17.31 8.60 6.28
C THR A 117 16.28 9.21 5.33
N GLN A 118 16.28 8.77 4.07
CA GLN A 118 15.32 9.25 3.08
C GLN A 118 13.88 8.89 3.46
N TRP A 119 13.68 7.67 3.98
CA TRP A 119 12.37 7.21 4.42
C TRP A 119 11.86 8.03 5.62
N LEU A 120 12.70 8.33 6.61
CA LEU A 120 12.32 9.18 7.75
C LEU A 120 11.92 10.59 7.28
N SER A 121 12.71 11.19 6.39
CA SER A 121 12.38 12.50 5.82
C SER A 121 11.04 12.48 5.07
N TRP A 122 10.74 11.42 4.33
CA TRP A 122 9.45 11.26 3.66
C TRP A 122 8.31 11.06 4.66
N ARG A 123 8.49 10.17 5.66
CA ARG A 123 7.52 9.93 6.74
C ARG A 123 7.17 11.23 7.44
N ASP A 124 8.17 12.03 7.78
CA ASP A 124 7.96 13.28 8.50
C ASP A 124 7.18 14.28 7.64
N ALA A 125 7.47 14.39 6.35
CA ALA A 125 6.68 15.22 5.44
C ALA A 125 5.21 14.74 5.33
N GLU A 126 4.99 13.44 5.15
CA GLU A 126 3.64 12.87 5.11
C GLU A 126 2.88 13.11 6.43
N CYS A 127 3.52 12.86 7.56
CA CYS A 127 2.82 12.92 8.84
C CYS A 127 2.69 14.35 9.38
N GLN A 128 3.62 15.25 9.13
CA GLN A 128 3.54 16.63 9.62
C GLN A 128 2.69 17.53 8.70
N ASP A 129 2.84 17.34 7.39
CA ASP A 129 2.23 18.22 6.39
C ASP A 129 0.94 17.63 5.84
N VAL A 130 0.91 16.35 5.43
CA VAL A 130 -0.25 15.76 4.73
C VAL A 130 -1.33 15.29 5.68
N ALA A 131 -0.98 14.53 6.73
CA ALA A 131 -1.94 13.90 7.64
C ALA A 131 -2.95 14.88 8.28
N PRO A 132 -2.58 16.12 8.68
CA PRO A 132 -3.57 17.09 9.18
C PRO A 132 -4.63 17.48 8.14
N PHE A 133 -4.28 17.54 6.86
CA PHE A 133 -5.23 17.86 5.80
C PHE A 133 -6.19 16.70 5.53
N GLU A 134 -5.70 15.46 5.57
CA GLU A 134 -6.52 14.26 5.36
C GLU A 134 -7.53 14.01 6.49
N ALA A 135 -7.16 14.32 7.74
CA ALA A 135 -8.03 14.13 8.89
C ALA A 135 -9.24 15.10 8.91
N GLY A 136 -9.14 16.22 8.18
CA GLY A 136 -10.16 17.25 8.09
C GLY A 136 -10.53 17.86 9.45
N MET A 137 -11.67 18.55 9.50
CA MET A 137 -12.20 19.12 10.76
C MET A 137 -12.71 18.07 11.76
N SER A 138 -12.66 16.78 11.40
CA SER A 138 -13.16 15.64 12.16
C SER A 138 -12.13 14.99 13.08
N ALA A 139 -10.91 15.52 13.19
CA ALA A 139 -9.90 15.09 14.16
C ALA A 139 -10.36 15.40 15.60
N LYS A 140 -11.39 14.71 16.08
CA LYS A 140 -11.96 14.89 17.42
C LYS A 140 -11.05 14.21 18.44
N GLY A 141 -10.06 14.96 18.94
CA GLY A 141 -9.31 14.67 20.17
C GLY A 141 -7.97 13.96 20.00
N GLY A 142 -7.66 13.39 18.82
CA GLY A 142 -6.35 12.81 18.53
C GLY A 142 -5.51 13.69 17.62
N ASP A 143 -4.18 13.65 17.77
CA ASP A 143 -3.26 14.27 16.82
C ASP A 143 -3.06 13.33 15.61
N PRO A 144 -3.58 13.69 14.41
CA PRO A 144 -3.45 12.85 13.23
C PRO A 144 -1.99 12.61 12.82
N ARG A 145 -1.07 13.49 13.22
CA ARG A 145 0.37 13.35 12.96
C ARG A 145 0.95 12.16 13.71
N LEU A 146 0.61 12.03 15.00
CA LEU A 146 1.10 10.93 15.84
C LEU A 146 0.52 9.59 15.39
N ALA A 147 -0.76 9.55 15.01
CA ALA A 147 -1.36 8.36 14.43
C ALA A 147 -0.65 7.94 13.12
N CYS A 148 -0.34 8.91 12.24
CA CYS A 148 0.43 8.66 11.03
C CYS A 148 1.82 8.09 11.34
N ILE A 149 2.55 8.64 12.30
CA ILE A 149 3.88 8.15 12.70
C ILE A 149 3.80 6.69 13.14
N ILE A 150 2.86 6.35 14.03
CA ILE A 150 2.66 4.97 14.51
C ILE A 150 2.43 4.01 13.32
N ASP A 151 1.56 4.39 12.40
CA ASP A 151 1.22 3.52 11.25
C ASP A 151 2.41 3.33 10.32
N ARG A 152 3.11 4.41 9.97
CA ARG A 152 4.27 4.35 9.06
C ARG A 152 5.44 3.61 9.69
N ASP A 153 5.71 3.85 10.97
CA ASP A 153 6.77 3.14 11.68
C ASP A 153 6.45 1.65 11.79
N ALA A 154 5.20 1.28 12.07
CA ALA A 154 4.77 -0.12 12.09
C ALA A 154 4.99 -0.81 10.72
N GLU A 155 4.58 -0.18 9.63
CA GLU A 155 4.80 -0.67 8.26
C GLU A 155 6.29 -0.88 7.97
N ARG A 156 7.12 0.11 8.34
CA ARG A 156 8.56 0.05 8.07
C ARG A 156 9.28 -0.98 8.94
N ILE A 157 8.88 -1.14 10.20
CA ILE A 157 9.37 -2.20 11.08
C ILE A 157 9.07 -3.56 10.46
N ALA A 158 7.86 -3.77 9.93
CA ALA A 158 7.49 -5.01 9.28
C ALA A 158 8.32 -5.27 8.00
N ASP A 159 8.52 -4.25 7.17
CA ASP A 159 9.38 -4.32 5.97
C ASP A 159 10.83 -4.69 6.32
N LEU A 160 11.41 -4.03 7.33
CA LEU A 160 12.76 -4.34 7.82
C LEU A 160 12.86 -5.79 8.32
N LYS A 161 11.91 -6.24 9.14
CA LYS A 161 11.90 -7.62 9.66
C LYS A 161 11.71 -8.66 8.54
N ALA A 162 10.87 -8.39 7.55
CA ALA A 162 10.64 -9.29 6.44
C ALA A 162 11.87 -9.41 5.53
N ARG A 163 12.60 -8.31 5.32
CA ARG A 163 13.79 -8.27 4.47
C ARG A 163 15.05 -8.78 5.15
N TYR A 164 15.17 -8.61 6.47
CA TYR A 164 16.34 -8.93 7.27
C TYR A 164 15.98 -9.89 8.43
N PRO A 165 15.69 -11.17 8.13
CA PRO A 165 15.22 -12.15 9.11
C PRO A 165 16.32 -12.65 10.05
#